data_AF-A0A9D4JQJ2-F1
#
_entry.id   AF-A0A9D4JQJ2-F1
#
_cell.length_a   1.000
_cell.length_b   1.000
_cell.length_c   1.000
_cell.angle_alpha   90.00
_cell.angle_beta   90.00
_cell.angle_gamma   90.00
#
_symmetry.space_group_name_H-M   'P 1'
#
loop_
_entity.id
_entity.type
_entity.pdbx_description
1 polymer ?
#
loop_
_entity_poly.entity_id
_entity_poly.type
_entity_poly.pdbx_seq_one_letter_code
_entity_poly.pdbx_strand_id
1 'polypeptide(L)' 'MALPFLPGTHIIPAFRALKNVAATEPLKELVVYLDRTCMQSSVWTPCQWSIYSR' A
#
# COMPACT_ATOMS: atom_id res chain seq x y z
N MET A 1 -0.49 -6.38 -9.01
CA MET A 1 0.78 -5.71 -9.31
C MET A 1 1.77 -6.07 -8.23
N ALA A 2 2.94 -6.58 -8.57
CA ALA A 2 4.00 -6.81 -7.58
C ALA A 2 4.83 -5.52 -7.44
N LEU A 3 5.22 -5.16 -6.22
CA LEU A 3 6.18 -4.11 -5.88
C LEU A 3 7.56 -4.78 -5.71
N PRO A 4 8.37 -4.87 -6.78
CA PRO A 4 9.59 -5.68 -6.80
C PRO A 4 10.74 -5.15 -5.94
N PHE A 5 10.54 -4.06 -5.20
CA PHE A 5 11.57 -3.34 -4.44
C PHE A 5 11.21 -3.17 -2.96
N LEU A 6 10.09 -3.70 -2.48
CA LEU A 6 9.65 -3.50 -1.11
C LEU A 6 9.25 -4.83 -0.47
N PRO A 7 9.93 -5.29 0.62
CA PRO A 7 9.51 -6.49 1.35
C PRO A 7 8.09 -6.32 1.87
N GLY A 8 7.32 -7.41 1.94
CA GLY A 8 5.91 -7.37 2.33
C GLY A 8 5.65 -6.64 3.65
N THR A 9 6.57 -6.79 4.60
CA THR A 9 6.56 -6.14 5.92
C THR A 9 6.68 -4.62 5.85
N HIS A 10 7.27 -4.06 4.81
CA HIS A 10 7.51 -2.63 4.63
C HIS A 10 6.41 -1.91 3.85
N ILE A 11 5.50 -2.64 3.20
CA ILE A 11 4.43 -2.06 2.37
C ILE A 11 3.45 -1.22 3.21
N ILE A 12 2.94 -1.76 4.33
CA ILE A 12 2.02 -1.02 5.20
C ILE A 12 2.70 0.21 5.84
N PRO A 13 3.92 0.09 6.40
CA PRO A 13 4.67 1.26 6.90
C PRO A 13 4.88 2.34 5.84
N ALA A 14 5.31 1.98 4.63
CA ALA A 14 5.54 2.94 3.55
C ALA A 14 4.23 3.61 3.10
N PHE A 15 3.14 2.85 2.99
CA PHE A 15 1.83 3.41 2.66
C PHE A 15 1.34 4.40 3.71
N ARG A 16 1.52 4.11 5.00
CA ARG A 16 1.17 5.04 6.09
C ARG A 16 1.98 6.34 6.03
N ALA A 17 3.28 6.24 5.72
CA ALA A 17 4.11 7.43 5.52
C ALA A 17 3.59 8.27 4.36
N LEU A 18 3.33 7.65 3.20
CA LEU A 18 2.78 8.31 2.00
C LEU A 18 1.41 8.95 2.24
N LYS A 19 0.54 8.29 3.00
CA LYS A 19 -0.78 8.82 3.42
C LYS A 19 -0.65 10.15 4.16
N ASN A 20 0.36 10.30 5.01
CA ASN A 20 0.58 11.53 5.76
C ASN A 20 1.11 12.69 4.89
N VAL A 21 1.73 12.39 3.74
CA VAL A 21 2.28 13.40 2.82
C VAL A 21 1.33 13.73 1.65
N ALA A 22 0.17 13.06 1.57
CA ALA A 22 -0.85 13.33 0.57
C ALA A 22 -1.53 14.69 0.82
N ALA A 23 -0.93 15.75 0.27
CA ALA A 23 -1.35 17.13 0.52
C ALA A 23 -2.53 17.59 -0.35
N THR A 24 -2.70 17.03 -1.55
CA THR A 24 -3.74 17.43 -2.50
C THR A 24 -4.99 16.56 -2.38
N GLU A 25 -6.16 17.12 -2.66
CA GLU A 25 -7.43 16.39 -2.57
C GLU A 25 -7.49 15.13 -3.46
N PRO A 26 -7.02 15.15 -4.72
CA PRO A 26 -6.94 13.95 -5.55
C PRO A 26 -6.03 12.86 -4.96
N LEU A 27 -4.93 13.25 -4.29
CA LEU A 27 -4.04 12.30 -3.62
C LEU A 27 -4.70 11.70 -2.38
N LYS A 28 -5.48 12.48 -1.62
CA LYS A 28 -6.24 11.95 -0.48
C LYS A 28 -7.28 10.94 -0.92
N GLU A 29 -8.05 11.24 -1.97
CA GLU A 29 -9.04 10.32 -2.53
C GLU A 29 -8.39 9.01 -3.00
N LEU A 30 -7.25 9.11 -3.70
CA LEU A 30 -6.47 7.95 -4.12
C LEU A 30 -6.01 7.10 -2.93
N VAL A 31 -5.49 7.74 -1.88
CA VAL A 31 -5.04 7.03 -0.68
C VAL A 31 -6.21 6.36 0.04
N VAL A 32 -7.37 7.01 0.14
CA VAL A 32 -8.58 6.42 0.74
C VAL A 32 -9.05 5.20 -0.06
N TYR A 33 -9.02 5.27 -1.39
CA TYR A 33 -9.35 4.14 -2.26
C TYR A 33 -8.38 2.98 -2.05
N LEU A 34 -7.06 3.24 -2.08
CA LEU A 34 -6.04 2.20 -1.88
C LEU A 34 -6.11 1.56 -0.49
N ASP A 35 -6.45 2.33 0.54
CA ASP A 35 -6.62 1.82 1.91
C ASP A 35 -7.76 0.80 1.98
N ARG A 36 -8.91 1.14 1.38
CA ARG A 36 -10.11 0.28 1.39
C ARG A 36 -10.00 -0.92 0.45
N THR A 37 -9.47 -0.71 -0.75
CA THR A 37 -9.48 -1.73 -1.81
C THR A 37 -8.27 -2.63 -1.75
N CYS A 38 -7.10 -2.09 -1.38
CA CYS A 38 -5.84 -2.81 -1.46
C CYS A 38 -5.32 -3.19 -0.05
N MET A 39 -5.25 -2.26 0.90
CA MET A 39 -4.69 -2.54 2.23
C MET A 39 -5.59 -3.39 3.12
N GLN A 40 -6.91 -3.25 2.97
CA GLN A 40 -7.91 -4.05 3.68
C GLN A 40 -8.36 -5.29 2.89
N SER A 41 -7.75 -5.57 1.73
CA SER A 41 -8.09 -6.73 0.91
C SER A 41 -7.73 -8.04 1.59
N SER A 42 -8.71 -8.93 1.75
CA SER A 42 -8.50 -10.30 2.20
C SER A 42 -8.04 -11.24 1.08
N VAL A 43 -8.21 -10.83 -0.18
CA VAL A 43 -7.91 -11.65 -1.37
C VAL A 43 -6.50 -11.35 -1.89
N TRP A 44 -6.07 -10.08 -1.84
CA TRP A 44 -4.75 -9.65 -2.30
C TRP A 44 -4.02 -8.89 -1.20
N THR A 45 -3.50 -9.65 -0.24
CA THR A 45 -2.77 -9.10 0.90
C THR A 45 -1.47 -8.41 0.45
N PRO A 46 -1.02 -7.36 1.14
CA PRO A 46 0.24 -6.66 0.82
C PRO A 46 1.46 -7.60 0.70
N CYS A 47 1.52 -8.68 1.50
CA CYS A 47 2.60 -9.66 1.40
C CYS A 47 2.68 -10.33 0.01
N GLN A 48 1.56 -10.49 -0.67
CA GLN A 48 1.50 -11.05 -2.02
C GLN A 48 1.87 -10.04 -3.11
N TRP A 49 2.11 -8.76 -2.76
CA TRP A 49 2.64 -7.76 -3.69
C TRP A 49 4.16 -7.78 -3.67
N SER A 50 4.78 -8.30 -2.62
CA SER A 50 6.23 -8.41 -2.58
C SER A 50 6.69 -9.68 -3.27
N ILE A 51 7.72 -9.56 -4.11
CA ILE A 51 8.45 -10.72 -4.61
C ILE A 51 9.43 -11.28 -3.56
N TYR A 52 9.73 -10.51 -2.52
CA TYR A 52 10.59 -10.94 -1.42
C TYR A 52 9.74 -11.68 -0.40
N SER A 53 9.94 -13.00 -0.33
CA SER A 53 9.35 -13.85 0.69
C SER A 53 10.16 -13.71 1.98
N ARG A 54 9.69 -12.81 2.85
CA ARG A 54 10.30 -12.32 4.11
C ARG A 54 11.40 -11.27 3.94
#